data_AF-A0A5C6SUJ3-F1
#
_entry.id   AF-A0A5C6SUJ3-F1
#
_cell.length_a   1.000
_cell.length_b   1.000
_cell.length_c   1.000
_cell.angle_alpha   90.00
_cell.angle_beta   90.00
_cell.angle_gamma   90.00
#
_symmetry.space_group_name_H-M   'P 1'
#
loop_
_entity.id
_entity.type
_entity.pdbx_description
1 polymer ?
#
loop_
_entity_poly.entity_id
_entity_poly.type
_entity_poly.pdbx_seq_one_letter_code
_entity_poly.pdbx_strand_id
1 'polypeptide(L)'
;MIFDFNFSVQIGEHGYSEARNDIKGVRFTIYEIITRDETLRAIRHEEQHVLEIEQKDWIQHPDVQLDHPVSEFSEVLREWSEKRRRGKQITAYKDAPNFIDWPDTPQPPPSEMVVYYDGKRTTELKVLWSTERKRIPETGEFITRA
;
A
#
# COMPACT_ATOMS: atom_id res chain seq x y z
N MET A 1 5.75 -13.15 -7.35
CA MET A 1 5.22 -12.15 -8.29
C MET A 1 4.39 -11.16 -7.51
N ILE A 2 4.70 -9.86 -7.56
CA ILE A 2 3.86 -8.81 -6.99
C ILE A 2 2.77 -8.48 -8.02
N PHE A 3 1.53 -8.33 -7.57
CA PHE A 3 0.36 -8.06 -8.42
C PHE A 3 -0.53 -6.99 -7.76
N ASP A 4 -1.66 -6.66 -8.40
CA ASP A 4 -2.68 -5.72 -7.88
C ASP A 4 -2.27 -4.22 -7.92
N PHE A 5 -1.44 -3.84 -8.89
CA PHE A 5 -1.02 -2.46 -9.10
C PHE A 5 -2.18 -1.49 -9.41
N ASN A 6 -3.39 -1.99 -9.68
CA ASN A 6 -4.63 -1.20 -9.75
C ASN A 6 -5.03 -0.54 -8.42
N PHE A 7 -4.42 -0.93 -7.28
CA PHE A 7 -4.56 -0.24 -5.98
C PHE A 7 -3.34 0.61 -5.62
N SER A 8 -2.37 0.75 -6.52
CA SER A 8 -1.25 1.65 -6.32
C SER A 8 -1.71 3.10 -6.47
N VAL A 9 -0.98 4.03 -5.85
CA VAL A 9 -1.17 5.47 -6.03
C VAL A 9 0.15 6.12 -6.44
N GLN A 10 0.11 7.11 -7.34
CA GLN A 10 1.26 7.93 -7.69
C GLN A 10 1.65 8.84 -6.51
N ILE A 11 2.95 8.95 -6.23
CA ILE A 11 3.45 9.83 -5.16
C ILE A 11 3.06 11.27 -5.47
N GLY A 12 2.44 11.96 -4.50
CA GLY A 12 1.98 13.34 -4.64
C GLY A 12 0.56 13.50 -5.21
N GLU A 13 -0.10 12.42 -5.61
CA GLU A 13 -1.46 12.44 -6.15
C GLU A 13 -2.54 12.10 -5.09
N HIS A 14 -3.81 12.25 -5.46
CA HIS A 14 -4.93 11.91 -4.59
C HIS A 14 -4.88 10.44 -4.11
N GLY A 15 -5.05 10.22 -2.81
CA GLY A 15 -4.95 8.90 -2.17
C GLY A 15 -3.54 8.53 -1.71
N TYR A 16 -2.52 9.34 -2.03
CA TYR A 16 -1.18 9.17 -1.47
C TYR A 16 -1.21 9.37 0.05
N SER A 17 -0.51 8.50 0.77
CA SER A 17 -0.31 8.62 2.21
C SER A 17 1.15 8.31 2.53
N GLU A 18 1.83 9.26 3.17
CA GLU A 18 3.22 9.11 3.62
C GLU A 18 3.36 7.96 4.63
N ALA A 19 2.30 7.67 5.39
CA ALA A 19 2.25 6.54 6.32
C ALA A 19 2.30 5.18 5.61
N ARG A 20 2.09 5.12 4.28
CA ARG A 20 2.12 3.92 3.43
C ARG A 20 3.33 3.90 2.49
N ASN A 21 4.48 4.42 2.93
CA ASN A 21 5.71 4.39 2.14
C ASN A 21 6.28 2.97 1.97
N ASP A 22 7.14 2.81 0.96
CA ASP A 22 7.74 1.54 0.56
C ASP A 22 8.65 0.95 1.64
N ILE A 23 9.44 1.76 2.35
CA ILE A 23 10.32 1.29 3.43
C ILE A 23 9.50 0.54 4.48
N LYS A 24 8.41 1.17 4.92
CA LYS A 24 7.50 0.58 5.89
C LYS A 24 6.81 -0.65 5.32
N GLY A 25 6.20 -0.54 4.14
CA GLY A 25 5.47 -1.64 3.51
C GLY A 25 6.34 -2.89 3.33
N VAL A 26 7.55 -2.74 2.80
CA VAL A 26 8.49 -3.86 2.59
C VAL A 26 8.90 -4.49 3.92
N ARG A 27 9.31 -3.70 4.91
CA ARG A 27 9.76 -4.26 6.19
C ARG A 27 8.66 -5.02 6.93
N PHE A 28 7.47 -4.45 7.02
CA PHE A 28 6.33 -5.14 7.63
C PHE A 28 5.98 -6.42 6.87
N THR A 29 5.97 -6.38 5.53
CA THR A 29 5.66 -7.57 4.72
C THR A 29 6.66 -8.71 4.95
N ILE A 30 7.97 -8.43 4.97
CA ILE A 30 8.97 -9.47 5.19
C ILE A 30 8.92 -9.98 6.64
N TYR A 31 8.74 -9.09 7.62
CA TYR A 31 8.53 -9.48 9.02
C TYR A 31 7.34 -10.45 9.16
N GLU A 32 6.20 -10.13 8.56
CA GLU A 32 5.00 -10.98 8.58
C GLU A 32 5.25 -12.32 7.88
N ILE A 33 5.97 -12.34 6.75
CA ILE A 33 6.29 -13.59 6.04
C ILE A 33 7.17 -14.50 6.91
N ILE A 34 8.22 -13.95 7.53
CA ILE A 34 9.20 -14.72 8.29
C ILE A 34 8.60 -15.23 9.61
N THR A 35 7.90 -14.35 10.33
CA THR A 35 7.45 -14.63 11.70
C THR A 35 6.02 -15.16 11.78
N ARG A 36 5.22 -14.98 10.72
CA ARG A 36 3.76 -15.20 10.69
C ARG A 36 3.01 -14.41 11.77
N ASP A 37 3.62 -13.38 12.36
CA ASP A 37 2.98 -12.46 13.30
C ASP A 37 2.12 -11.45 12.53
N GLU A 38 0.80 -11.60 12.62
CA GLU A 38 -0.17 -10.73 11.95
C GLU A 38 -0.76 -9.65 12.87
N THR A 39 -0.27 -9.53 14.12
CA THR A 39 -0.85 -8.62 15.13
C THR A 39 -0.85 -7.16 14.70
N LEU A 40 0.13 -6.77 13.89
CA LEU A 40 0.31 -5.40 13.41
C LEU A 40 -0.69 -5.03 12.28
N ARG A 41 -1.38 -5.99 11.68
CA ARG A 41 -2.39 -5.73 10.63
C ARG A 41 -3.62 -5.00 11.14
N ALA A 42 -3.96 -5.18 12.42
CA ALA A 42 -5.08 -4.48 13.05
C ALA A 42 -4.76 -3.01 13.37
N ILE A 43 -3.48 -2.64 13.36
CA ILE A 43 -3.03 -1.28 13.66
C ILE A 43 -3.13 -0.45 12.38
N ARG A 44 -3.70 0.74 12.51
CA ARG A 44 -3.82 1.66 11.38
C ARG A 44 -2.45 2.04 10.83
N HIS A 45 -2.37 2.27 9.51
CA HIS A 45 -1.11 2.61 8.87
C HIS A 45 -0.48 3.87 9.47
N GLU A 46 -1.25 4.85 9.92
CA GLU A 46 -0.70 6.07 10.54
C GLU A 46 -0.04 5.81 11.90
N GLU A 47 -0.47 4.77 12.60
CA GLU A 47 -0.06 4.44 13.97
C GLU A 47 1.05 3.38 14.02
N GLN A 48 1.26 2.65 12.93
CA GLN A 48 2.36 1.68 12.83
C GLN A 48 3.73 2.38 12.83
N HIS A 49 4.65 1.95 13.70
CA HIS A 49 6.02 2.46 13.72
C HIS A 49 7.00 1.39 13.26
N VAL A 50 7.74 1.67 12.17
CA VAL A 50 8.69 0.69 11.62
C VAL A 50 9.76 0.29 12.64
N LEU A 51 10.18 1.21 13.51
CA LEU A 51 11.16 0.96 14.58
C LEU A 51 10.78 -0.21 15.50
N GLU A 52 9.48 -0.46 15.70
CA GLU A 52 9.01 -1.58 16.53
C GLU A 52 9.44 -2.93 15.96
N ILE A 53 9.44 -3.09 14.63
CA ILE A 53 9.92 -4.32 13.99
C ILE A 53 11.44 -4.27 13.75
N GLU A 54 12.07 -3.10 13.61
CA GLU A 54 13.53 -3.01 13.46
C GLU A 54 14.28 -3.42 14.74
N GLN A 55 13.66 -3.26 15.92
CA GLN A 55 14.26 -3.55 17.22
C GLN A 55 13.89 -4.94 17.77
N LYS A 56 12.93 -5.62 17.14
CA LYS A 56 12.52 -6.98 17.54
C LYS A 56 13.54 -8.01 17.10
N ASP A 57 13.64 -9.09 17.87
CA ASP A 57 14.25 -10.32 17.39
C ASP A 57 13.23 -11.06 16.50
N TRP A 58 13.64 -11.39 15.27
CA TRP A 58 12.77 -11.98 14.27
C TRP A 58 12.83 -13.50 14.39
N ILE A 59 11.89 -14.05 15.15
CA ILE A 59 11.78 -15.49 15.33
C ILE A 59 11.08 -16.09 14.10
N GLN A 60 11.82 -16.87 13.32
CA GLN A 60 11.27 -17.58 12.17
C GLN A 60 10.18 -18.56 12.63
N HIS A 61 9.03 -18.52 11.96
CA HIS A 61 7.95 -19.46 12.21
C HIS A 61 8.33 -20.87 11.70
N PRO A 62 7.97 -21.96 12.41
CA PRO A 62 8.34 -23.34 12.01
C PRO A 62 7.91 -23.75 10.60
N ASP A 63 6.77 -23.23 10.14
CA ASP A 63 6.23 -23.54 8.80
C ASP A 63 6.85 -22.71 7.67
N VAL A 64 7.72 -21.73 7.99
CA VAL A 64 8.37 -20.89 6.99
C VAL A 64 9.71 -21.52 6.62
N GLN A 65 9.93 -21.73 5.32
CA GLN A 65 11.20 -22.20 4.77
C GLN A 65 11.93 -21.03 4.12
N LEU A 66 13.08 -20.68 4.67
CA LEU A 66 13.98 -19.68 4.10
C LEU A 66 15.18 -20.39 3.50
N ASP A 67 15.71 -19.82 2.41
CA ASP A 67 16.95 -20.29 1.78
C ASP A 67 18.21 -19.75 2.47
N HIS A 68 18.05 -18.76 3.35
CA HIS A 68 19.12 -18.12 4.13
C HIS A 68 18.66 -17.89 5.59
N PRO A 69 19.58 -17.65 6.53
CA PRO A 69 19.23 -17.25 7.89
C PRO A 69 18.50 -15.90 7.96
N VAL A 70 17.61 -15.74 8.94
CA VAL A 70 16.87 -14.48 9.18
C VAL A 70 17.79 -13.26 9.29
N SER A 71 18.98 -13.41 9.87
CA SER A 71 19.96 -12.33 10.03
C SER A 71 20.37 -11.70 8.70
N GLU A 72 20.50 -12.50 7.64
CA GLU A 72 20.88 -12.00 6.31
C GLU A 72 19.75 -11.15 5.70
N PHE A 73 18.50 -11.57 5.85
CA PHE A 73 17.34 -10.77 5.43
C PHE A 73 17.29 -9.44 6.20
N SER A 74 17.47 -9.48 7.51
CA SER A 74 17.47 -8.29 8.36
C SER A 74 18.59 -7.32 7.98
N GLU A 75 19.78 -7.81 7.65
CA GLU A 75 20.91 -6.99 7.21
C GLU A 75 20.63 -6.32 5.86
N VAL A 76 20.16 -7.06 4.86
CA VAL A 76 19.80 -6.52 3.54
C VAL A 76 18.72 -5.45 3.68
N LEU A 77 17.67 -5.70 4.48
CA LEU A 77 16.60 -4.74 4.72
C LEU A 77 17.12 -3.48 5.44
N ARG A 78 18.03 -3.64 6.40
CA ARG A 78 18.69 -2.52 7.10
C ARG A 78 19.41 -1.63 6.11
N GLU A 79 20.33 -2.19 5.32
CA GLU A 79 21.13 -1.45 4.36
C GLU A 79 20.28 -0.77 3.28
N TRP A 80 19.30 -1.50 2.73
CA TRP A 80 18.38 -0.96 1.74
C TRP A 80 17.56 0.21 2.29
N SER A 81 17.00 0.06 3.50
CA SER A 81 16.19 1.11 4.13
C SER A 81 17.03 2.35 4.42
N GLU A 82 18.22 2.18 4.98
CA GLU A 82 19.16 3.27 5.24
C GLU A 82 19.55 4.01 3.96
N LYS A 83 19.84 3.28 2.89
CA LYS A 83 20.15 3.86 1.57
C LYS A 83 18.97 4.68 1.04
N ARG A 84 17.73 4.18 1.18
CA ARG A 84 16.51 4.91 0.77
C ARG A 84 16.30 6.18 1.60
N ARG A 85 16.49 6.12 2.92
CA ARG A 85 16.38 7.29 3.82
C ARG A 85 17.42 8.37 3.52
N ARG A 86 18.67 7.98 3.20
CA ARG A 86 19.76 8.92 2.86
C ARG A 86 19.69 9.49 1.44
N GLY A 87 19.01 8.80 0.53
CA GLY A 87 18.89 9.20 -0.86
C GLY A 87 18.01 10.43 -1.07
N LYS A 88 17.93 10.90 -2.32
CA LYS A 88 16.96 11.93 -2.72
C LYS A 88 15.55 11.41 -2.43
N GLN A 89 14.80 12.13 -1.60
CA GLN A 89 13.41 11.83 -1.34
C GLN A 89 12.57 12.27 -2.54
N ILE A 90 11.71 11.36 -3.02
CA ILE A 90 10.79 11.59 -4.13
C ILE A 90 9.49 12.12 -3.53
N THR A 91 9.13 13.35 -3.84
CA THR A 91 7.91 13.98 -3.31
C THR A 91 6.79 14.06 -4.36
N ALA A 92 7.13 13.94 -5.64
CA ALA A 92 6.20 13.72 -6.73
C ALA A 92 6.69 12.57 -7.61
N TYR A 93 5.79 11.77 -8.18
CA TYR A 93 6.17 10.61 -9.02
C TYR A 93 7.08 11.00 -10.19
N LYS A 94 6.95 12.21 -10.74
CA LYS A 94 7.78 12.74 -11.83
C LYS A 94 9.24 13.01 -11.44
N ASP A 95 9.54 13.05 -10.14
CA ASP A 95 10.93 13.20 -9.68
C ASP A 95 11.75 11.92 -9.86
N ALA A 96 11.08 10.79 -10.15
CA ALA A 96 11.73 9.53 -10.45
C ALA A 96 12.35 9.57 -11.86
N PRO A 97 13.62 9.13 -12.04
CA PRO A 97 14.30 9.18 -13.34
C PRO A 97 13.56 8.45 -14.48
N ASN A 98 12.84 7.39 -14.14
CA ASN A 98 12.03 6.59 -15.07
C ASN A 98 10.59 6.51 -14.56
N PHE A 99 9.96 7.67 -14.31
CA PHE A 99 8.57 7.69 -13.86
C PHE A 99 7.66 7.03 -14.91
N ILE A 100 6.63 6.35 -14.44
CA ILE A 100 5.64 5.69 -15.29
C ILE A 100 4.47 6.64 -15.43
N ASP A 101 4.13 6.99 -16.67
CA ASP A 101 2.88 7.68 -16.97
C ASP A 101 1.75 6.65 -16.94
N TRP A 102 0.85 6.78 -15.98
CA TRP A 102 -0.26 5.85 -15.84
C TRP A 102 -1.35 6.24 -16.83
N PRO A 103 -2.03 5.28 -17.47
CA PRO A 103 -3.23 5.61 -18.22
C PRO A 103 -4.24 6.26 -17.27
N ASP A 104 -5.00 7.22 -17.79
CA ASP A 104 -6.06 7.87 -17.03
C ASP A 104 -6.95 6.81 -16.38
N THR A 105 -7.13 6.93 -15.07
CA THR A 105 -8.06 6.06 -14.35
C THR A 105 -9.45 6.62 -14.60
N PRO A 106 -10.33 5.93 -15.36
CA PRO A 106 -11.69 6.42 -15.58
C PRO A 106 -12.36 6.60 -14.22
N GLN A 107 -12.84 7.82 -13.95
CA GLN A 107 -13.55 8.09 -12.71
C GLN A 107 -14.88 7.32 -12.73
N PRO A 108 -15.19 6.55 -11.68
CA PRO A 108 -16.51 5.94 -11.59
C PRO A 108 -17.58 7.04 -11.52
N PRO A 109 -18.80 6.77 -12.03
CA PRO A 109 -19.90 7.71 -11.85
C PRO A 109 -20.13 7.97 -10.35
N PRO A 110 -20.49 9.20 -9.95
CA PRO A 110 -20.80 9.50 -8.57
C PRO A 110 -21.96 8.64 -8.06
N SER A 111 -21.80 8.06 -6.87
CA SER A 111 -22.85 7.32 -6.18
C SER A 111 -23.52 8.22 -5.15
N GLU A 112 -24.84 8.10 -5.00
CA GLU A 112 -25.54 8.72 -3.88
C GLU A 112 -25.15 8.02 -2.58
N MET A 113 -24.53 8.77 -1.68
CA MET A 113 -24.14 8.30 -0.36
C MET A 113 -24.91 9.04 0.71
N VAL A 114 -25.38 8.30 1.70
CA VAL A 114 -25.95 8.87 2.91
C VAL A 114 -24.82 9.15 3.90
N VAL A 115 -24.60 10.43 4.19
CA VAL A 115 -23.58 10.89 5.13
C VAL A 115 -24.30 11.50 6.34
N TYR A 116 -23.76 11.23 7.52
CA TYR A 116 -24.27 11.79 8.77
C TYR A 116 -23.31 12.87 9.27
N TYR A 117 -23.75 14.13 9.20
CA TYR A 117 -23.05 15.27 9.79
C TYR A 117 -23.83 15.68 11.04
N ASP A 118 -23.20 15.67 12.21
CA ASP A 118 -23.82 16.02 13.50
C ASP A 118 -25.17 15.32 13.75
N GLY A 119 -25.26 14.05 13.36
CA GLY A 119 -26.49 13.24 13.47
C GLY A 119 -27.58 13.57 12.44
N LYS A 120 -27.38 14.56 11.57
CA LYS A 120 -28.30 14.89 10.48
C LYS A 120 -27.94 14.08 9.23
N ARG A 121 -28.96 13.44 8.66
CA ARG A 121 -28.86 12.70 7.40
C ARG A 121 -28.79 13.66 6.22
N THR A 122 -27.73 13.58 5.43
CA THR A 122 -27.57 14.30 4.16
C THR A 122 -27.27 13.29 3.05
N THR A 123 -27.85 13.47 1.87
CA THR A 123 -27.49 12.71 0.67
C THR A 123 -26.46 13.53 -0.10
N GLU A 124 -25.31 12.93 -0.39
CA GLU A 124 -24.24 13.55 -1.17
C GLU A 124 -23.87 12.64 -2.34
N LEU A 125 -23.67 13.23 -3.52
CA LEU A 125 -23.06 12.51 -4.64
C LEU A 125 -21.54 12.45 -4.39
N LYS A 126 -21.02 11.26 -4.12
CA LYS A 126 -19.57 11.03 -3.95
C LYS A 126 -19.07 10.08 -5.01
N VAL A 127 -17.94 10.45 -5.62
CA VAL A 127 -17.15 9.50 -6.43
C VAL A 127 -16.56 8.49 -5.46
N LEU A 128 -17.10 7.28 -5.46
CA LEU A 128 -16.59 6.17 -4.68
C LEU A 128 -15.67 5.36 -5.58
N TRP A 129 -14.38 5.39 -5.27
CA TRP A 129 -13.43 4.46 -5.87
C TRP A 129 -13.77 3.06 -5.34
N SER A 130 -14.39 2.25 -6.20
CA SER A 130 -14.74 0.87 -5.87
C SER A 130 -13.48 0.05 -5.55
N THR A 131 -13.56 -0.80 -4.52
CA THR A 131 -12.56 -1.85 -4.25
C THR A 131 -12.74 -3.06 -5.16
N GLU A 132 -13.74 -3.06 -6.04
CA GLU A 132 -13.93 -4.13 -7.01
C GLU A 132 -12.87 -4.06 -8.10
N ARG A 133 -12.24 -5.22 -8.33
CA ARG A 133 -11.24 -5.41 -9.37
C ARG A 133 -11.82 -4.94 -10.71
N LYS A 134 -11.17 -3.98 -11.38
CA LYS A 134 -11.49 -3.63 -12.77
C LYS A 134 -11.41 -4.90 -13.61
N ARG A 135 -12.56 -5.54 -13.89
CA ARG A 135 -12.64 -6.50 -15.00
C ARG A 135 -12.53 -5.65 -16.25
N ILE A 136 -11.37 -5.71 -16.90
CA ILE A 136 -11.26 -5.26 -18.29
C ILE A 136 -11.99 -6.34 -19.10
N PRO A 137 -13.17 -6.07 -19.67
CA PRO A 137 -13.74 -7.00 -20.62
C PRO A 137 -12.87 -6.95 -21.88
N GLU A 138 -12.60 -8.09 -22.49
CA GLU A 138 -11.84 -8.19 -23.76
C GLU A 138 -12.48 -7.38 -24.91
N THR A 139 -13.71 -6.93 -24.72
CA THR A 139 -14.45 -6.00 -25.56
C THR A 139 -14.66 -4.70 -24.77
N GLY A 140 -14.06 -3.59 -25.21
CA GLY A 140 -13.98 -2.32 -24.48
C GLY A 140 -15.29 -1.57 -24.19
N GLU A 141 -16.25 -2.20 -23.52
CA GLU A 141 -17.46 -1.58 -23.01
C GLU A 141 -17.56 -1.77 -21.49
N PHE A 142 -17.55 -0.66 -20.77
CA PHE A 142 -17.80 -0.63 -19.33
C PHE A 142 -19.28 -0.92 -19.07
N ILE A 143 -19.60 -2.08 -18.50
CA ILE A 143 -20.92 -2.34 -17.94
C ILE A 143 -20.84 -2.16 -16.42
N THR A 144 -21.30 -1.02 -15.93
CA THR A 144 -21.71 -0.87 -14.53
C THR A 144 -23.14 -1.40 -14.40
N ARG A 145 -23.32 -2.48 -13.63
CA ARG A 145 -24.65 -2.87 -13.15
C ARG A 145 -24.92 -2.15 -11.83
N ALA A 146 -26.12 -1.57 -11.74
CA ALA A 146 -26.66 -0.84 -10.61
C ALA A 146 -26.89 -1.73 -9.38
#